data_AF-A0A924F2R2-F1
#
_entry.id   AF-A0A924F2R2-F1
#
_cell.length_a   1.000
_cell.length_b   1.000
_cell.length_c   1.000
_cell.angle_alpha   90.00
_cell.angle_beta   90.00
_cell.angle_gamma   90.00
#
_symmetry.space_group_name_H-M   'P 1'
#
loop_
_entity.id
_entity.type
_entity.pdbx_description
1 polymer ?
#
loop_
_entity_poly.entity_id
_entity_poly.type
_entity_poly.pdbx_seq_one_letter_code
_entity_poly.pdbx_strand_id
1 'polypeptide(L)'
;MSKEQKKSNGFDKHFLWGASTASHQIEGGNHNQWSVWELENAKTKAAQAEYHFNEYPRWDAIKHDAKSPDNYVSGDLADHYNRYKEDFDYLTKMNMNAYRFSIEWSRVEPREGAWNAEAITHYKQYLVELRKRDIEPVVTLFHFTLPVWFSEMGGFEKRANVKYFVRFAEKIVHELGTNMRFIIT
;
A
#
# COMPACT_ATOMS: atom_id res chain seq x y z
N MET A 1 -29.67 -3.17 48.11
CA MET A 1 -28.62 -2.31 47.52
C MET A 1 -27.82 -3.14 46.53
N SER A 2 -28.14 -3.09 45.24
CA SER A 2 -27.36 -3.77 44.20
C SER A 2 -26.09 -2.96 43.94
N LYS A 3 -24.93 -3.64 43.93
CA LYS A 3 -23.68 -3.04 43.48
C LYS A 3 -23.73 -2.96 41.95
N GLU A 4 -23.85 -1.75 41.42
CA GLU A 4 -23.54 -1.49 40.01
C GLU A 4 -22.09 -1.90 39.74
N GLN A 5 -21.91 -2.95 38.97
CA GLN A 5 -20.62 -3.30 38.37
C GLN A 5 -20.25 -2.18 37.39
N LYS A 6 -19.31 -1.31 37.77
CA LYS A 6 -18.62 -0.42 36.82
C LYS A 6 -17.99 -1.29 35.74
N LYS A 7 -18.58 -1.34 34.54
CA LYS A 7 -17.94 -1.91 33.35
C LYS A 7 -16.60 -1.19 33.16
N SER A 8 -15.49 -1.91 33.18
CA SER A 8 -14.21 -1.33 32.77
C SER A 8 -14.28 -1.07 31.27
N ASN A 9 -14.38 0.19 30.87
CA ASN A 9 -14.38 0.65 29.47
C ASN A 9 -12.98 0.52 28.81
N GLY A 10 -12.15 -0.42 29.26
CA GLY A 10 -10.79 -0.62 28.75
C GLY A 10 -10.77 -1.70 27.67
N PHE A 11 -10.02 -1.45 26.60
CA PHE A 11 -9.65 -2.49 25.64
C PHE A 11 -8.67 -3.48 26.28
N ASP A 12 -8.51 -4.66 25.67
CA ASP A 12 -7.51 -5.63 26.09
C ASP A 12 -6.10 -4.99 26.09
N LYS A 13 -5.26 -5.38 27.05
CA LYS A 13 -3.87 -4.92 27.19
C LYS A 13 -2.99 -5.25 25.98
N HIS A 14 -3.39 -6.21 25.15
CA HIS A 14 -2.76 -6.60 23.90
C HIS A 14 -3.57 -6.18 22.67
N PHE A 15 -4.56 -5.29 22.84
CA PHE A 15 -5.31 -4.75 21.71
C PHE A 15 -4.40 -3.97 20.77
N LEU A 16 -4.51 -4.23 19.48
CA LEU A 16 -3.71 -3.58 18.45
C LEU A 16 -4.37 -2.27 17.99
N TRP A 17 -3.65 -1.17 18.15
CA TRP A 17 -3.98 0.16 17.63
C TRP A 17 -2.94 0.53 16.58
N GLY A 18 -3.40 0.77 15.36
CA GLY A 18 -2.48 0.98 14.25
C GLY A 18 -3.01 1.91 13.17
N ALA A 19 -2.11 2.21 12.25
CA ALA A 19 -2.40 2.90 11.00
C ALA A 19 -2.27 1.91 9.83
N SER A 20 -2.82 2.29 8.66
CA SER A 20 -2.77 1.47 7.46
C SER A 20 -2.42 2.29 6.24
N THR A 21 -1.66 1.70 5.32
CA THR A 21 -1.32 2.26 4.02
C THR A 21 -1.36 1.19 2.92
N ALA A 22 -1.16 1.60 1.67
CA ALA A 22 -0.94 0.72 0.53
C ALA A 22 0.28 1.20 -0.26
N SER A 23 1.06 0.26 -0.79
CA SER A 23 2.30 0.50 -1.52
C SER A 23 2.17 1.56 -2.61
N HIS A 24 1.20 1.41 -3.52
CA HIS A 24 0.99 2.38 -4.61
C HIS A 24 0.55 3.77 -4.15
N GLN A 25 0.05 3.92 -2.93
CA GLN A 25 -0.42 5.22 -2.42
C GLN A 25 0.67 6.04 -1.73
N ILE A 26 1.78 5.42 -1.32
CA ILE A 26 2.81 6.11 -0.52
C ILE A 26 4.25 5.84 -0.94
N GLU A 27 4.56 4.68 -1.54
CA GLU A 27 5.97 4.27 -1.75
C GLU A 27 6.69 5.19 -2.73
N GLY A 28 6.02 5.56 -3.82
CA GLY A 28 6.63 6.27 -4.94
C GLY A 28 7.42 5.35 -5.88
N GLY A 29 7.60 5.78 -7.12
CA GLY A 29 8.42 5.08 -8.11
C GLY A 29 7.95 3.67 -8.46
N ASN A 30 6.65 3.40 -8.35
CA ASN A 30 6.06 2.11 -8.74
C ASN A 30 5.86 2.04 -10.26
N HIS A 31 6.00 0.84 -10.81
CA HIS A 31 5.58 0.53 -12.18
C HIS A 31 4.63 -0.66 -12.19
N ASN A 32 3.33 -0.38 -12.24
CA ASN A 32 2.22 -1.33 -12.25
C ASN A 32 1.12 -0.87 -13.23
N GLN A 33 0.04 -1.65 -13.34
CA GLN A 33 -1.06 -1.34 -14.25
C GLN A 33 -1.71 0.03 -14.00
N TRP A 34 -1.78 0.50 -12.75
CA TRP A 34 -2.30 1.83 -12.43
C TRP A 34 -1.36 2.92 -12.92
N SER A 35 -0.06 2.82 -12.65
CA SER A 35 0.91 3.82 -13.13
C SER A 35 0.94 3.95 -14.66
N VAL A 36 0.73 2.85 -15.39
CA VAL A 36 0.61 2.87 -16.87
C VAL A 36 -0.68 3.57 -17.28
N TRP A 37 -1.82 3.18 -16.69
CA TRP A 37 -3.10 3.80 -16.98
C TRP A 37 -3.13 5.30 -16.63
N GLU A 38 -2.51 5.69 -15.52
CA GLU A 38 -2.38 7.09 -15.09
C GLU A 38 -1.70 7.92 -16.17
N LEU A 39 -0.55 7.47 -16.69
CA LEU A 39 0.18 8.17 -17.76
C LEU A 39 -0.63 8.29 -19.05
N GLU A 40 -1.37 7.24 -19.42
CA GLU A 40 -2.22 7.24 -20.62
C GLU A 40 -3.42 8.20 -20.49
N ASN A 41 -3.95 8.38 -19.28
CA ASN A 41 -5.20 9.09 -19.04
C ASN A 41 -5.02 10.49 -18.43
N ALA A 42 -3.84 10.84 -17.94
CA ALA A 42 -3.57 12.09 -17.21
C ALA A 42 -4.01 13.34 -17.97
N LYS A 43 -3.68 13.45 -19.26
CA LYS A 43 -4.07 14.59 -20.10
C LYS A 43 -5.58 14.70 -20.26
N THR A 44 -6.25 13.57 -20.50
CA THR A 44 -7.71 13.52 -20.65
C THR A 44 -8.40 13.90 -19.35
N LYS A 45 -7.92 13.40 -18.21
CA LYS A 45 -8.47 13.73 -16.88
C LYS A 45 -8.32 15.21 -16.56
N ALA A 46 -7.14 15.78 -16.81
CA ALA A 46 -6.90 17.20 -16.62
C ALA A 46 -7.80 18.07 -17.50
N ALA A 47 -8.02 17.69 -18.76
CA ALA A 47 -8.93 18.39 -19.66
C ALA A 47 -10.40 18.31 -19.20
N GLN A 48 -10.81 17.20 -18.58
CA GLN A 48 -12.17 16.98 -18.06
C GLN A 48 -12.37 17.48 -16.62
N ALA A 49 -11.33 18.00 -15.97
CA ALA A 49 -11.36 18.35 -14.55
C ALA A 49 -12.48 19.35 -14.21
N GLU A 50 -12.71 20.35 -15.05
CA GLU A 50 -13.77 21.33 -14.83
C GLU A 50 -15.16 20.70 -14.92
N TYR A 51 -15.38 19.79 -15.87
CA TYR A 51 -16.64 19.07 -15.98
C TYR A 51 -16.91 18.19 -14.75
N HIS A 52 -15.87 17.61 -14.14
CA HIS A 52 -16.01 16.71 -12.99
C HIS A 52 -16.02 17.41 -11.63
N PHE A 53 -15.36 18.56 -11.50
CA PHE A 53 -15.07 19.17 -10.20
C PHE A 53 -15.58 20.60 -10.03
N ASN A 54 -16.28 21.18 -11.03
CA ASN A 54 -16.83 22.54 -10.93
C ASN A 54 -17.82 22.73 -9.75
N GLU A 55 -18.53 21.68 -9.35
CA GLU A 55 -19.45 21.69 -8.20
C GLU A 55 -18.72 21.59 -6.85
N TYR A 56 -17.41 21.34 -6.84
CA TYR A 56 -16.65 21.25 -5.59
C TYR A 56 -16.56 22.63 -4.92
N PRO A 57 -16.89 22.77 -3.61
CA PRO A 57 -16.93 24.07 -2.94
C PRO A 57 -15.62 24.86 -2.97
N ARG A 58 -14.48 24.20 -3.20
CA ARG A 58 -13.16 24.85 -3.34
C ARG A 58 -12.62 24.79 -4.77
N TRP A 59 -13.48 24.63 -5.79
CA TRP A 59 -13.07 24.55 -7.20
C TRP A 59 -12.11 25.69 -7.57
N ASP A 60 -12.44 26.93 -7.21
CA ASP A 60 -11.58 28.09 -7.51
C ASP A 60 -10.17 27.99 -6.93
N ALA A 61 -10.01 27.31 -5.79
CA ALA A 61 -8.72 27.11 -5.15
C ALA A 61 -7.92 25.96 -5.78
N ILE A 62 -8.60 24.93 -6.32
CA ILE A 62 -7.94 23.71 -6.82
C ILE A 62 -7.87 23.64 -8.35
N LYS A 63 -8.58 24.52 -9.08
CA LYS A 63 -8.75 24.40 -10.54
C LYS A 63 -7.44 24.43 -11.32
N HIS A 64 -6.43 25.14 -10.82
CA HIS A 64 -5.11 25.15 -11.45
C HIS A 64 -4.47 23.76 -11.38
N ASP A 65 -4.43 23.21 -10.17
CA ASP A 65 -3.87 21.88 -9.91
C ASP A 65 -4.66 20.78 -10.60
N ALA A 66 -6.00 20.83 -10.52
CA ALA A 66 -6.88 19.86 -11.14
C ALA A 66 -6.78 19.85 -12.68
N LYS A 67 -6.33 20.95 -13.31
CA LYS A 67 -6.09 21.05 -14.75
C LYS A 67 -4.65 20.70 -15.15
N SER A 68 -3.78 20.33 -14.20
CA SER A 68 -2.43 19.85 -14.48
C SER A 68 -2.45 18.33 -14.69
N PRO A 69 -2.00 17.80 -15.85
CA PRO A 69 -1.87 16.36 -16.07
C PRO A 69 -0.99 15.67 -15.02
N ASP A 70 0.05 16.33 -14.54
CA ASP A 70 1.01 15.75 -13.58
C ASP A 70 0.34 15.41 -12.24
N ASN A 71 -0.76 16.09 -11.89
CA ASN A 71 -1.55 15.79 -10.67
C ASN A 71 -2.44 14.54 -10.78
N TYR A 72 -2.39 13.83 -11.91
CA TYR A 72 -3.06 12.53 -12.10
C TYR A 72 -2.07 11.37 -12.20
N VAL A 73 -0.79 11.62 -11.93
CA VAL A 73 0.27 10.61 -11.95
C VAL A 73 0.82 10.47 -10.53
N SER A 74 0.90 9.25 -10.03
CA SER A 74 1.33 9.00 -8.65
C SER A 74 2.76 9.48 -8.37
N GLY A 75 3.69 9.25 -9.31
CA GLY A 75 5.08 9.72 -9.21
C GLY A 75 5.77 9.24 -7.93
N ASP A 76 6.36 10.19 -7.19
CA ASP A 76 7.13 9.91 -5.96
C ASP A 76 6.28 9.86 -4.68
N LEU A 77 5.05 10.40 -4.71
CA LEU A 77 4.12 10.42 -3.56
C LEU A 77 4.77 10.96 -2.26
N ALA A 78 4.72 10.18 -1.18
CA ALA A 78 5.35 10.52 0.10
C ALA A 78 6.83 10.07 0.17
N ASP A 79 7.34 9.46 -0.90
CA ASP A 79 8.66 8.84 -0.99
C ASP A 79 8.90 7.82 0.14
N HIS A 80 7.84 7.11 0.53
CA HIS A 80 7.88 6.20 1.67
C HIS A 80 8.87 5.06 1.44
N TYR A 81 9.10 4.64 0.19
CA TYR A 81 10.07 3.59 -0.12
C TYR A 81 11.48 3.95 0.38
N ASN A 82 11.87 5.21 0.31
CA ASN A 82 13.17 5.67 0.79
C ASN A 82 13.13 6.15 2.25
N ARG A 83 11.96 6.60 2.72
CA ARG A 83 11.80 7.31 4.00
C ARG A 83 11.08 6.50 5.10
N TYR A 84 10.77 5.23 4.85
CA TYR A 84 9.96 4.39 5.76
C TYR A 84 10.43 4.36 7.21
N LYS A 85 11.75 4.46 7.47
CA LYS A 85 12.28 4.51 8.84
C LYS A 85 11.83 5.77 9.60
N GLU A 86 11.81 6.91 8.93
CA GLU A 86 11.30 8.17 9.49
C GLU A 86 9.79 8.07 9.73
N ASP A 87 9.07 7.45 8.80
CA ASP A 87 7.63 7.24 8.93
C ASP A 87 7.28 6.32 10.09
N PHE A 88 8.09 5.30 10.37
CA PHE A 88 7.92 4.47 11.56
C PHE A 88 8.22 5.21 12.86
N ASP A 89 9.16 6.16 12.85
CA ASP A 89 9.38 7.01 14.03
C ASP A 89 8.14 7.85 14.34
N TYR A 90 7.37 8.28 13.32
CA TYR A 90 6.09 8.93 13.53
C TYR A 90 5.02 7.97 14.09
N LEU A 91 4.97 6.72 13.66
CA LEU A 91 4.07 5.71 14.25
C LEU A 91 4.31 5.57 15.75
N THR A 92 5.58 5.50 16.17
CA THR A 92 5.96 5.46 17.58
C THR A 92 5.52 6.72 18.33
N LYS A 93 5.73 7.92 17.75
CA LYS A 93 5.26 9.20 18.34
C LYS A 93 3.74 9.26 18.50
N MET A 94 3.00 8.58 17.62
CA MET A 94 1.54 8.49 17.69
C MET A 94 1.04 7.35 18.62
N ASN A 95 1.94 6.66 19.31
CA ASN A 95 1.66 5.51 20.19
C ASN A 95 0.97 4.33 19.46
N MET A 96 1.27 4.13 18.18
CA MET A 96 0.77 2.98 17.43
C MET A 96 1.60 1.74 17.78
N ASN A 97 0.94 0.59 17.94
CA ASN A 97 1.59 -0.70 18.19
C ASN A 97 1.37 -1.71 17.06
N ALA A 98 0.69 -1.31 15.98
CA ALA A 98 0.52 -2.09 14.77
C ALA A 98 0.61 -1.19 13.53
N TYR A 99 1.07 -1.77 12.42
CA TYR A 99 1.08 -1.07 11.15
C TYR A 99 0.73 -2.02 10.00
N ARG A 100 -0.34 -1.67 9.28
CA ARG A 100 -0.77 -2.39 8.10
C ARG A 100 -0.20 -1.74 6.85
N PHE A 101 0.39 -2.55 5.98
CA PHE A 101 0.91 -2.11 4.69
C PHE A 101 0.72 -3.21 3.64
N SER A 102 0.89 -2.88 2.35
CA SER A 102 0.89 -3.87 1.27
C SER A 102 2.28 -4.04 0.66
N ILE A 103 2.54 -5.22 0.12
CA ILE A 103 3.71 -5.48 -0.73
C ILE A 103 3.37 -5.10 -2.16
N GLU A 104 4.22 -4.33 -2.83
CA GLU A 104 4.03 -4.04 -4.26
C GLU A 104 4.47 -5.24 -5.10
N TRP A 105 3.50 -6.02 -5.60
CA TRP A 105 3.78 -7.20 -6.43
C TRP A 105 4.62 -6.84 -7.66
N SER A 106 4.32 -5.74 -8.34
CA SER A 106 5.10 -5.34 -9.53
C SER A 106 6.55 -4.97 -9.21
N ARG A 107 6.85 -4.56 -7.98
CA ARG A 107 8.20 -4.23 -7.54
C ARG A 107 9.03 -5.48 -7.28
N VAL A 108 8.43 -6.50 -6.65
CA VAL A 108 9.12 -7.75 -6.31
C VAL A 108 9.12 -8.76 -7.45
N GLU A 109 8.18 -8.67 -8.39
CA GLU A 109 8.11 -9.50 -9.61
C GLU A 109 7.77 -8.63 -10.85
N PRO A 110 8.71 -7.78 -11.32
CA PRO A 110 8.48 -6.84 -12.42
C PRO A 110 8.20 -7.52 -13.77
N ARG A 111 8.65 -8.77 -13.95
CA ARG A 111 8.31 -9.63 -15.10
C ARG A 111 7.98 -11.01 -14.58
N GLU A 112 7.14 -11.76 -15.30
CA GLU A 112 6.73 -13.11 -14.89
C GLU A 112 7.94 -13.98 -14.53
N GLY A 113 8.01 -14.43 -13.28
CA GLY A 113 9.09 -15.28 -12.75
C GLY A 113 10.42 -14.57 -12.48
N ALA A 114 10.57 -13.30 -12.85
CA ALA A 114 11.78 -12.51 -12.61
C ALA A 114 11.68 -11.74 -11.29
N TRP A 115 12.17 -12.35 -10.21
CA TRP A 115 12.12 -11.78 -8.87
C TRP A 115 13.19 -10.71 -8.65
N ASN A 116 12.79 -9.57 -8.07
CA ASN A 116 13.71 -8.52 -7.63
C ASN A 116 14.18 -8.80 -6.19
N ALA A 117 15.41 -9.29 -6.05
CA ALA A 117 16.00 -9.61 -4.75
C ALA A 117 16.22 -8.37 -3.86
N GLU A 118 16.48 -7.20 -4.45
CA GLU A 118 16.67 -5.95 -3.72
C GLU A 118 15.34 -5.49 -3.11
N ALA A 119 14.24 -5.54 -3.88
CA ALA A 119 12.91 -5.21 -3.39
C ALA A 119 12.45 -6.17 -2.27
N ILE A 120 12.72 -7.46 -2.42
CA ILE A 120 12.44 -8.44 -1.35
C ILE A 120 13.27 -8.11 -0.10
N THR A 121 14.54 -7.76 -0.27
CA THR A 121 15.43 -7.36 0.83
C THR A 121 14.94 -6.08 1.51
N HIS A 122 14.42 -5.12 0.74
CA HIS A 122 13.77 -3.94 1.28
C HIS A 122 12.62 -4.32 2.23
N TYR A 123 11.67 -5.16 1.80
CA TYR A 123 10.56 -5.58 2.67
C TYR A 123 11.01 -6.44 3.86
N LYS A 124 12.10 -7.21 3.76
CA LYS A 124 12.72 -7.87 4.92
C LYS A 124 13.21 -6.85 5.94
N GLN A 125 13.93 -5.83 5.49
CA GLN A 125 14.40 -4.75 6.37
C GLN A 125 13.25 -3.93 6.95
N TYR A 126 12.20 -3.70 6.16
CA TYR A 126 10.97 -3.05 6.57
C TYR A 126 10.33 -3.72 7.80
N LEU A 127 10.18 -5.05 7.76
CA LEU A 127 9.67 -5.84 8.89
C LEU A 127 10.59 -5.77 10.11
N VAL A 128 11.91 -5.80 9.91
CA VAL A 128 12.90 -5.67 11.00
C VAL A 128 12.78 -4.30 11.67
N GLU A 129 12.63 -3.22 10.90
CA GLU A 129 12.54 -1.86 11.41
C GLU A 129 11.24 -1.59 12.19
N LEU A 130 10.11 -2.19 11.78
CA LEU A 130 8.87 -2.17 12.56
C LEU A 130 9.05 -2.89 13.91
N ARG A 131 9.61 -4.11 13.88
CA ARG A 131 9.81 -4.91 15.10
C ARG A 131 10.77 -4.27 16.09
N LYS A 132 11.81 -3.58 15.62
CA LYS A 132 12.72 -2.80 16.48
C LYS A 132 12.01 -1.70 17.29
N ARG A 133 10.83 -1.27 16.85
CA ARG A 133 10.00 -0.24 17.48
C ARG A 133 8.80 -0.84 18.23
N ASP A 134 8.77 -2.16 18.41
CA ASP A 134 7.64 -2.90 18.98
C ASP A 134 6.31 -2.68 18.23
N ILE A 135 6.39 -2.41 16.91
CA ILE A 135 5.22 -2.27 16.04
C ILE A 135 4.96 -3.60 15.34
N GLU A 136 3.76 -4.15 15.52
CA GLU A 136 3.34 -5.38 14.87
C GLU A 136 3.07 -5.15 13.37
N PRO A 137 3.79 -5.83 12.46
CA PRO A 137 3.51 -5.75 11.03
C PRO A 137 2.24 -6.54 10.67
N VAL A 138 1.34 -5.90 9.94
CA VAL A 138 0.15 -6.52 9.33
C VAL A 138 0.29 -6.45 7.81
N VAL A 139 0.67 -7.55 7.18
CA VAL A 139 1.08 -7.56 5.76
C VAL A 139 -0.11 -7.87 4.85
N THR A 140 -0.38 -6.98 3.91
CA THR A 140 -1.37 -7.19 2.85
C THR A 140 -0.67 -7.67 1.58
N LEU A 141 -1.04 -8.84 1.06
CA LEU A 141 -0.42 -9.40 -0.14
C LEU A 141 -0.87 -8.67 -1.40
N PHE A 142 -2.16 -8.35 -1.51
CA PHE A 142 -2.71 -7.66 -2.67
C PHE A 142 -3.57 -6.47 -2.26
N HIS A 143 -3.24 -5.29 -2.80
CA HIS A 143 -3.99 -4.06 -2.58
C HIS A 143 -4.25 -3.33 -3.91
N PHE A 144 -4.96 -4.02 -4.81
CA PHE A 144 -5.45 -3.51 -6.10
C PHE A 144 -4.39 -3.17 -7.16
N THR A 145 -3.10 -3.39 -6.91
CA THR A 145 -2.02 -3.21 -7.88
C THR A 145 -1.55 -4.55 -8.44
N LEU A 146 -1.41 -4.59 -9.76
CA LEU A 146 -1.00 -5.76 -10.53
C LEU A 146 0.27 -5.42 -11.31
N PRO A 147 1.24 -6.34 -11.38
CA PRO A 147 2.31 -6.22 -12.36
C PRO A 147 1.74 -6.03 -13.78
N VAL A 148 2.40 -5.19 -14.58
CA VAL A 148 1.96 -4.90 -15.96
C VAL A 148 1.81 -6.20 -16.76
N TRP A 149 2.80 -7.09 -16.70
CA TRP A 149 2.78 -8.39 -17.40
C TRP A 149 1.56 -9.25 -17.02
N PHE A 150 1.12 -9.18 -15.75
CA PHE A 150 -0.01 -9.95 -15.25
C PHE A 150 -1.33 -9.35 -15.74
N SER A 151 -1.43 -8.02 -15.73
CA SER A 151 -2.58 -7.30 -16.28
C SER A 151 -2.73 -7.57 -17.78
N GLU A 152 -1.65 -7.49 -18.55
CA GLU A 152 -1.64 -7.72 -20.01
C GLU A 152 -2.06 -9.14 -20.40
N MET A 153 -1.75 -10.15 -19.58
CA MET A 153 -2.23 -11.51 -19.80
C MET A 153 -3.69 -11.73 -19.38
N GLY A 154 -4.42 -10.70 -18.97
CA GLY A 154 -5.82 -10.72 -18.57
C GLY A 154 -6.07 -10.86 -17.05
N GLY A 155 -5.01 -10.73 -16.24
CA GLY A 155 -5.10 -10.61 -14.79
C GLY A 155 -6.02 -11.63 -14.12
N PHE A 156 -6.84 -11.16 -13.17
CA PHE A 156 -7.81 -11.99 -12.47
C PHE A 156 -9.10 -12.30 -13.25
N GLU A 157 -9.30 -11.69 -14.43
CA GLU A 157 -10.45 -12.03 -15.29
C GLU A 157 -10.35 -13.47 -15.83
N LYS A 158 -9.13 -14.02 -15.91
CA LYS A 158 -8.89 -15.41 -16.30
C LYS A 158 -8.66 -16.29 -15.08
N ARG A 159 -9.57 -17.23 -14.81
CA ARG A 159 -9.44 -18.18 -13.69
C ARG A 159 -8.10 -18.94 -13.68
N ALA A 160 -7.55 -19.27 -14.86
CA ALA A 160 -6.27 -19.96 -14.98
C ALA A 160 -5.07 -19.17 -14.43
N ASN A 161 -5.23 -17.85 -14.24
CA ASN A 161 -4.18 -16.96 -13.77
C ASN A 161 -4.05 -16.92 -12.24
N VAL A 162 -4.98 -17.52 -11.48
CA VAL A 162 -4.91 -17.58 -10.00
C VAL A 162 -3.58 -18.20 -9.52
N LYS A 163 -3.02 -19.14 -10.28
CA LYS A 163 -1.70 -19.76 -10.01
C LYS A 163 -0.57 -18.75 -9.82
N TYR A 164 -0.64 -17.58 -10.47
CA TYR A 164 0.38 -16.54 -10.37
C TYR A 164 0.33 -15.83 -9.03
N PHE A 165 -0.87 -15.51 -8.55
CA PHE A 165 -1.05 -14.94 -7.22
C PHE A 165 -0.65 -15.94 -6.13
N VAL A 166 -0.98 -17.22 -6.30
CA VAL A 166 -0.53 -18.28 -5.38
C VAL A 166 1.00 -18.34 -5.34
N ARG A 167 1.68 -18.36 -6.50
CA ARG A 167 3.16 -18.34 -6.58
C ARG A 167 3.75 -17.12 -5.88
N PHE A 168 3.14 -15.95 -6.06
CA PHE A 168 3.55 -14.72 -5.39
C PHE A 168 3.37 -14.82 -3.87
N ALA A 169 2.19 -15.25 -3.39
CA ALA A 169 1.92 -15.43 -1.98
C ALA A 169 2.90 -16.42 -1.33
N GLU A 170 3.13 -17.58 -1.97
CA GLU A 170 4.11 -18.58 -1.54
C GLU A 170 5.52 -18.00 -1.46
N LYS A 171 5.95 -17.23 -2.48
CA LYS A 171 7.26 -16.58 -2.50
C LYS A 171 7.40 -15.59 -1.34
N ILE A 172 6.42 -14.71 -1.13
CA ILE A 172 6.47 -13.71 -0.05
C ILE A 172 6.44 -14.38 1.32
N VAL A 173 5.60 -15.38 1.53
CA VAL A 173 5.56 -16.13 2.79
C VAL A 173 6.87 -16.89 3.02
N HIS A 174 7.46 -17.49 1.99
CA HIS A 174 8.76 -18.16 2.13
C HIS A 174 9.90 -17.17 2.48
N GLU A 175 9.93 -16.00 1.84
CA GLU A 175 11.00 -15.01 2.05
C GLU A 175 10.85 -14.24 3.37
N LEU A 176 9.63 -13.90 3.78
CA LEU A 176 9.35 -13.02 4.92
C LEU A 176 8.80 -13.76 6.17
N GLY A 177 8.42 -15.03 6.02
CA GLY A 177 7.43 -15.73 6.85
C GLY A 177 7.64 -15.73 8.36
N THR A 178 8.87 -15.91 8.86
CA THR A 178 9.10 -15.90 10.32
C THR A 178 8.85 -14.52 10.95
N ASN A 179 8.82 -13.47 10.15
CA ASN A 179 8.57 -12.10 10.56
C ASN A 179 7.14 -11.62 10.29
N MET A 180 6.24 -12.48 9.77
CA MET A 180 4.85 -12.12 9.48
C MET A 180 3.88 -12.98 10.29
N ARG A 181 3.16 -12.37 11.22
CA ARG A 181 2.12 -13.04 12.02
C ARG A 181 0.72 -12.81 11.45
N PHE A 182 0.45 -11.59 11.00
CA PHE A 182 -0.84 -11.21 10.41
C PHE A 182 -0.69 -10.97 8.92
N ILE A 183 -1.49 -11.71 8.13
CA ILE A 183 -1.49 -11.65 6.68
C ILE A 183 -2.93 -11.38 6.21
N ILE A 184 -3.08 -10.40 5.33
CA ILE A 184 -4.32 -10.07 4.62
C ILE A 184 -4.10 -10.44 3.15
N THR A 185 -4.94 -11.32 2.61
CA THR A 185 -4.83 -11.81 1.23
C THR A 185 -5.54 -10.92 0.24
#